data_AF-R6U5H7-F1
#
_entry.id   AF-R6U5H7-F1
#
_cell.length_a   1.000
_cell.length_b   1.000
_cell.length_c   1.000
_cell.angle_alpha   90.00
_cell.angle_beta   90.00
_cell.angle_gamma   90.00
#
_symmetry.space_group_name_H-M   'P 1'
#
loop_
_entity.id
_entity.type
_entity.pdbx_description
1 polymer ?
#
loop_
_entity_poly.entity_id
_entity_poly.type
_entity_poly.pdbx_seq_one_letter_code
_entity_poly.pdbx_strand_id
1 'polypeptide(L)'
;MKGIFKNAAVRCIAMVLVTALLILFFAFYYYDTNISKRKNVPVITFSESYKTKISVKSTQQELLVGVSAYDAEDGDLSTDIIIEKMSNIIKGNRREITYVVCDSDNNVTKVAKEITYTDYKKPVIKPVSDVPVIKERKYADILACFKATDVIDGDISSKIRIDSIDTSRDSINRGVFPVTLSVTNSCGDIAYLESTVTLVE
;
A
#
# COMPACT_ATOMS: atom_id res chain seq x y z
N MET A 1 9.52 -80.09 -15.98
CA MET A 1 10.03 -78.89 -15.29
C MET A 1 10.07 -77.61 -16.15
N LYS A 2 10.28 -77.63 -17.47
CA LYS A 2 10.39 -76.41 -18.31
C LYS A 2 9.12 -75.53 -18.41
N GLY A 3 7.91 -76.09 -18.23
CA GLY A 3 6.64 -75.34 -18.35
C GLY A 3 6.32 -74.41 -17.17
N ILE A 4 6.74 -74.78 -15.95
CA ILE A 4 6.45 -74.01 -14.72
C ILE A 4 7.29 -72.73 -14.68
N PHE A 5 8.57 -72.81 -15.07
CA PHE A 5 9.48 -71.66 -15.14
C PHE A 5 9.09 -70.65 -16.22
N LYS A 6 8.54 -71.11 -17.36
CA LYS A 6 7.99 -70.21 -18.40
C LYS A 6 6.82 -69.39 -17.88
N ASN A 7 5.88 -70.03 -17.16
CA ASN A 7 4.73 -69.33 -16.57
C ASN A 7 5.14 -68.37 -15.44
N ALA A 8 6.15 -68.73 -14.66
CA ALA A 8 6.72 -67.83 -13.65
C ALA A 8 7.40 -66.61 -14.28
N ALA A 9 8.20 -66.80 -15.33
CA ALA A 9 8.84 -65.70 -16.06
C ALA A 9 7.82 -64.77 -16.72
N VAL A 10 6.78 -65.31 -17.35
CA VAL A 10 5.68 -64.52 -17.95
C VAL A 10 4.94 -63.71 -16.87
N ARG A 11 4.68 -64.30 -15.69
CA ARG A 11 4.08 -63.59 -14.55
C ARG A 11 4.97 -62.48 -13.99
N CYS A 12 6.28 -62.70 -13.89
CA CYS A 12 7.22 -61.67 -13.47
C CYS A 12 7.28 -60.51 -14.47
N ILE A 13 7.35 -60.81 -15.77
CA ILE A 13 7.34 -59.78 -16.83
C ILE A 13 6.03 -59.00 -16.78
N ALA A 14 4.89 -59.67 -16.62
CA ALA A 14 3.59 -59.00 -16.47
C ALA A 14 3.55 -58.10 -15.22
N MET A 15 4.08 -58.55 -14.07
CA MET A 15 4.16 -57.71 -12.87
C MET A 15 5.05 -56.49 -13.08
N VAL A 16 6.22 -56.63 -13.72
CA VAL A 16 7.12 -55.50 -14.01
C VAL A 16 6.48 -54.51 -14.98
N LEU A 17 5.73 -54.98 -15.97
CA LEU A 17 5.00 -54.09 -16.89
C LEU A 17 3.87 -53.34 -16.18
N VAL A 18 3.11 -54.01 -15.31
CA VAL A 18 2.04 -53.37 -14.53
C VAL A 18 2.63 -52.34 -13.56
N THR A 19 3.73 -52.63 -12.88
CA THR A 19 4.37 -51.66 -11.98
C THR A 19 4.93 -50.47 -12.76
N ALA A 20 5.54 -50.69 -13.93
CA ALA A 20 6.00 -49.61 -14.79
C ALA A 20 4.85 -48.70 -15.28
N LEU A 21 3.70 -49.30 -15.65
CA LEU A 21 2.50 -48.54 -16.04
C LEU A 21 1.91 -47.74 -14.88
N LEU A 22 1.90 -48.31 -13.67
CA LEU A 22 1.44 -47.59 -12.47
C LEU A 22 2.37 -46.43 -12.13
N ILE A 23 3.68 -46.60 -12.22
CA ILE A 23 4.66 -45.52 -12.00
C ILE A 23 4.44 -44.39 -13.02
N LEU A 24 4.24 -44.72 -14.30
CA LEU A 24 3.93 -43.73 -15.34
C LEU A 24 2.62 -43.00 -15.08
N PHE A 25 1.58 -43.72 -14.66
CA PHE A 25 0.28 -43.11 -14.31
C PHE A 25 0.40 -42.18 -13.10
N PHE A 26 1.08 -42.60 -12.02
CA PHE A 26 1.30 -41.75 -10.85
C PHE A 26 2.19 -40.55 -11.18
N ALA A 27 3.23 -40.72 -12.00
CA ALA A 27 4.08 -39.62 -12.45
C ALA A 27 3.29 -38.62 -13.30
N PHE A 28 2.43 -39.11 -14.21
CA PHE A 28 1.52 -38.27 -15.01
C PHE A 28 0.51 -37.52 -14.12
N TYR A 29 -0.15 -38.23 -13.20
CA TYR A 29 -1.09 -37.63 -12.25
C TYR A 29 -0.43 -36.58 -11.36
N TYR A 30 0.76 -36.88 -10.84
CA TYR A 30 1.56 -35.94 -10.05
C TYR A 30 1.96 -34.73 -10.89
N TYR A 31 2.39 -34.93 -12.14
CA TYR A 31 2.75 -33.84 -13.04
C TYR A 31 1.54 -32.94 -13.38
N ASP A 32 0.40 -33.54 -13.70
CA ASP A 32 -0.84 -32.84 -14.06
C ASP A 32 -1.41 -32.03 -12.89
N THR A 33 -1.45 -32.62 -11.70
CA THR A 33 -1.89 -31.92 -10.48
C THR A 33 -0.95 -30.76 -10.10
N ASN A 34 0.37 -30.91 -10.29
CA ASN A 34 1.32 -29.82 -10.03
C ASN A 34 1.27 -28.70 -11.09
N ILE A 35 0.96 -29.01 -12.35
CA ILE A 35 0.74 -28.00 -13.39
C ILE A 35 -0.57 -27.26 -13.19
N SER A 36 -1.63 -27.98 -12.84
CA SER A 36 -2.95 -27.39 -12.56
C SER A 36 -2.87 -26.41 -11.39
N LYS A 37 -2.19 -26.79 -10.31
CA LYS A 37 -1.88 -25.88 -9.17
C LYS A 37 -1.12 -24.62 -9.56
N ARG A 38 -0.35 -24.61 -10.65
CA ARG A 38 0.34 -23.40 -11.13
C ARG A 38 -0.50 -22.58 -12.11
N LYS A 39 -1.50 -23.18 -12.76
CA LYS A 39 -2.42 -22.49 -13.67
C LYS A 39 -3.59 -21.83 -12.92
N ASN A 40 -3.95 -22.36 -11.77
CA ASN A 40 -5.03 -21.86 -10.91
C ASN A 40 -4.49 -20.80 -9.91
N VAL A 41 -3.64 -19.90 -10.37
CA VAL A 41 -3.26 -18.73 -9.56
C VAL A 41 -3.58 -17.52 -10.40
N PRO A 42 -4.36 -16.55 -9.88
CA PRO A 42 -4.81 -15.43 -10.66
C PRO A 42 -3.62 -14.56 -11.07
N VAL A 43 -3.64 -14.01 -12.28
CA VAL A 43 -2.57 -13.15 -12.80
C VAL A 43 -3.11 -11.75 -13.03
N ILE A 44 -2.54 -10.76 -12.32
CA ILE A 44 -2.84 -9.35 -12.57
C ILE A 44 -1.97 -8.83 -13.72
N THR A 45 -2.60 -8.16 -14.69
CA THR A 45 -1.93 -7.52 -15.83
C THR A 45 -2.34 -6.06 -15.97
N PHE A 46 -1.45 -5.27 -16.58
CA PHE A 46 -1.64 -3.84 -16.82
C PHE A 46 -1.59 -3.57 -18.32
N SER A 47 -2.64 -2.98 -18.87
CA SER A 47 -2.71 -2.58 -20.27
C SER A 47 -1.90 -1.31 -20.54
N GLU A 48 -1.68 -1.02 -21.83
CA GLU A 48 -1.06 0.24 -22.29
C GLU A 48 -1.86 1.50 -21.88
N SER A 49 -3.13 1.35 -21.53
CA SER A 49 -3.98 2.46 -21.06
C SER A 49 -3.76 2.82 -19.58
N TYR A 50 -3.02 1.99 -18.83
CA TYR A 50 -2.76 2.23 -17.42
C TYR A 50 -1.93 3.50 -17.20
N LYS A 51 -2.47 4.42 -16.39
CA LYS A 51 -1.83 5.71 -16.13
C LYS A 51 -0.85 5.62 -14.96
N THR A 52 0.41 5.91 -15.22
CA THR A 52 1.45 6.04 -14.18
C THR A 52 1.57 7.47 -13.63
N LYS A 53 0.94 8.46 -14.26
CA LYS A 53 0.87 9.85 -13.82
C LYS A 53 -0.58 10.23 -13.57
N ILE A 54 -0.87 10.66 -12.34
CA ILE A 54 -2.24 10.88 -11.87
C ILE A 54 -2.32 12.14 -11.00
N SER A 55 -3.54 12.65 -10.76
CA SER A 55 -3.78 13.71 -9.78
C SER A 55 -4.00 13.12 -8.39
N VAL A 56 -3.70 13.89 -7.34
CA VAL A 56 -4.07 13.55 -5.95
C VAL A 56 -5.57 13.37 -5.76
N LYS A 57 -6.39 13.94 -6.64
CA LYS A 57 -7.86 13.81 -6.62
C LYS A 57 -8.38 12.56 -7.32
N SER A 58 -7.50 11.76 -7.93
CA SER A 58 -7.94 10.57 -8.66
C SER A 58 -8.60 9.56 -7.74
N THR A 59 -9.72 9.00 -8.21
CA THR A 59 -10.50 8.02 -7.44
C THR A 59 -9.86 6.64 -7.48
N GLN A 60 -10.24 5.74 -6.56
CA GLN A 60 -9.78 4.35 -6.61
C GLN A 60 -10.18 3.65 -7.92
N GLN A 61 -11.35 3.98 -8.47
CA GLN A 61 -11.81 3.45 -9.74
C GLN A 61 -10.90 3.89 -10.90
N GLU A 62 -10.44 5.14 -10.90
CA GLU A 62 -9.48 5.62 -11.90
C GLU A 62 -8.13 4.91 -11.81
N LEU A 63 -7.71 4.48 -10.61
CA LEU A 63 -6.48 3.72 -10.40
C LEU A 63 -6.59 2.27 -10.93
N LEU A 64 -7.80 1.73 -11.03
CA LEU A 64 -8.05 0.39 -11.58
C LEU A 64 -8.23 0.39 -13.11
N VAL A 65 -8.31 1.57 -13.75
CA VAL A 65 -8.44 1.65 -15.21
C VAL A 65 -7.22 1.03 -15.88
N GLY A 66 -7.47 0.04 -16.73
CA GLY A 66 -6.44 -0.69 -17.45
C GLY A 66 -5.73 -1.76 -16.63
N VAL A 67 -6.23 -2.09 -15.43
CA VAL A 67 -5.80 -3.25 -14.62
C VAL A 67 -6.82 -4.38 -14.85
N SER A 68 -6.33 -5.60 -15.09
CA SER A 68 -7.18 -6.78 -15.28
C SER A 68 -6.58 -7.99 -14.58
N ALA A 69 -7.39 -8.98 -14.25
CA ALA A 69 -6.96 -10.21 -13.62
C ALA A 69 -7.62 -11.40 -14.30
N TYR A 70 -6.84 -12.46 -14.53
CA TYR A 70 -7.34 -13.69 -15.11
C TYR A 70 -6.81 -14.89 -14.34
N ASP A 71 -7.69 -15.82 -14.03
CA ASP A 71 -7.37 -17.14 -13.52
C ASP A 71 -7.83 -18.22 -14.50
N ALA A 72 -7.13 -19.35 -14.58
CA ALA A 72 -7.44 -20.40 -15.55
C ALA A 72 -8.75 -21.16 -15.23
N GLU A 73 -9.11 -21.25 -13.96
CA GLU A 73 -10.32 -21.93 -13.46
C GLU A 73 -11.48 -20.96 -13.29
N ASP A 74 -11.24 -19.80 -12.68
CA ASP A 74 -12.30 -18.81 -12.39
C ASP A 74 -12.56 -17.83 -13.54
N GLY A 75 -11.65 -17.72 -14.50
CA GLY A 75 -11.78 -16.81 -15.64
C GLY A 75 -11.41 -15.36 -15.30
N ASP A 76 -12.24 -14.41 -15.74
CA ASP A 76 -11.97 -12.97 -15.54
C ASP A 76 -12.34 -12.53 -14.12
N LEU A 77 -11.33 -12.13 -13.36
CA LEU A 77 -11.43 -11.65 -11.98
C LEU A 77 -11.19 -10.14 -11.88
N SER A 78 -11.27 -9.40 -13.00
CA SER A 78 -10.92 -7.97 -13.04
C SER A 78 -11.76 -7.10 -12.11
N THR A 79 -13.00 -7.50 -11.81
CA THR A 79 -13.90 -6.81 -10.86
C THR A 79 -13.52 -7.03 -9.41
N ASP A 80 -12.73 -8.07 -9.13
CA ASP A 80 -12.37 -8.50 -7.78
C ASP A 80 -11.01 -7.95 -7.36
N ILE A 81 -10.35 -7.21 -8.26
CA ILE A 81 -9.10 -6.50 -7.95
C ILE A 81 -9.42 -5.35 -6.98
N ILE A 82 -8.70 -5.34 -5.87
CA ILE A 82 -8.73 -4.23 -4.91
C ILE A 82 -7.33 -3.65 -4.71
N ILE A 83 -7.29 -2.40 -4.27
CA ILE A 83 -6.05 -1.76 -3.82
C ILE A 83 -5.87 -2.11 -2.34
N GLU A 84 -4.94 -3.00 -2.05
CA GLU A 84 -4.60 -3.40 -0.67
C GLU A 84 -3.95 -2.24 0.10
N LYS A 85 -2.99 -1.58 -0.55
CA LYS A 85 -2.12 -0.62 0.11
C LYS A 85 -1.61 0.44 -0.86
N MET A 86 -1.40 1.64 -0.33
CA MET A 86 -0.62 2.70 -0.95
C MET A 86 0.55 3.03 -0.03
N SER A 87 1.76 3.09 -0.57
CA SER A 87 2.94 3.44 0.21
C SER A 87 2.97 4.94 0.57
N ASN A 88 3.89 5.29 1.47
CA ASN A 88 4.28 6.69 1.66
C ASN A 88 4.77 7.31 0.36
N ILE A 89 4.66 8.63 0.26
CA ILE A 89 5.19 9.37 -0.88
C ILE A 89 6.70 9.49 -0.73
N ILE A 90 7.40 9.17 -1.82
CA ILE A 90 8.85 9.25 -1.94
C ILE A 90 9.24 10.38 -2.91
N LYS A 91 10.55 10.62 -3.03
CA LYS A 91 11.11 11.68 -3.87
C LYS A 91 10.55 11.65 -5.30
N GLY A 92 10.15 12.82 -5.77
CA GLY A 92 9.56 13.01 -7.10
C GLY A 92 8.04 12.82 -7.14
N ASN A 93 7.35 12.96 -6.00
CA ASN A 93 5.90 12.75 -5.88
C ASN A 93 5.46 11.33 -6.25
N ARG A 94 6.33 10.34 -6.02
CA ARG A 94 6.07 8.94 -6.40
C ARG A 94 5.57 8.14 -5.22
N ARG A 95 4.82 7.08 -5.48
CA ARG A 95 4.47 6.06 -4.48
C ARG A 95 4.08 4.75 -5.17
N GLU A 96 4.09 3.68 -4.40
CA GLU A 96 3.67 2.36 -4.85
C GLU A 96 2.22 2.09 -4.46
N ILE A 97 1.47 1.48 -5.38
CA ILE A 97 0.13 0.93 -5.17
C ILE A 97 0.23 -0.58 -5.27
N THR A 98 -0.20 -1.29 -4.23
CA THR A 98 -0.29 -2.75 -4.20
C THR A 98 -1.72 -3.16 -4.57
N TYR A 99 -1.86 -3.76 -5.75
CA TYR A 99 -3.09 -4.40 -6.21
C TYR A 99 -3.12 -5.84 -5.74
N VAL A 100 -4.27 -6.33 -5.34
CA VAL A 100 -4.48 -7.72 -4.92
C VAL A 100 -5.75 -8.28 -5.55
N VAL A 101 -5.71 -9.56 -5.90
CA VAL A 101 -6.86 -10.35 -6.32
C VAL A 101 -6.78 -11.71 -5.64
N CYS A 102 -7.93 -12.25 -5.27
CA CYS A 102 -8.09 -13.57 -4.66
C CYS A 102 -9.04 -14.38 -5.52
N ASP A 103 -8.68 -15.61 -5.84
CA ASP A 103 -9.52 -16.54 -6.59
C ASP A 103 -10.45 -17.35 -5.65
N SER A 104 -11.29 -18.23 -6.19
CA SER A 104 -12.25 -19.02 -5.42
C SER A 104 -11.61 -20.10 -4.53
N ASP A 105 -10.39 -20.53 -4.88
CA ASP A 105 -9.55 -21.46 -4.12
C ASP A 105 -8.69 -20.77 -3.04
N ASN A 106 -8.83 -19.45 -2.87
CA ASN A 106 -8.06 -18.59 -1.96
C ASN A 106 -6.58 -18.40 -2.33
N ASN A 107 -6.20 -18.62 -3.59
CA ASN A 107 -4.91 -18.17 -4.09
C ASN A 107 -4.93 -16.65 -4.25
N VAL A 108 -3.87 -16.00 -3.74
CA VAL A 108 -3.77 -14.54 -3.69
C VAL A 108 -2.59 -14.09 -4.53
N THR A 109 -2.85 -13.18 -5.47
CA THR A 109 -1.81 -12.50 -6.25
C THR A 109 -1.75 -11.04 -5.90
N LYS A 110 -0.53 -10.56 -5.63
CA LYS A 110 -0.23 -9.17 -5.35
C LYS A 110 0.74 -8.62 -6.37
N VAL A 111 0.43 -7.44 -6.92
CA VAL A 111 1.35 -6.72 -7.81
C VAL A 111 1.45 -5.28 -7.38
N ALA A 112 2.68 -4.82 -7.24
CA ALA A 112 3.04 -3.45 -6.95
C ALA A 112 3.24 -2.64 -8.24
N LYS A 113 2.70 -1.42 -8.29
CA LYS A 113 2.97 -0.48 -9.37
C LYS A 113 3.28 0.91 -8.84
N GLU A 114 4.36 1.49 -9.34
CA GLU A 114 4.71 2.87 -9.04
C GLU A 114 3.85 3.84 -9.86
N ILE A 115 3.34 4.88 -9.20
CA ILE A 115 2.71 6.04 -9.81
C ILE A 115 3.39 7.32 -9.37
N THR A 116 3.15 8.40 -10.12
CA THR A 116 3.62 9.75 -9.83
C THR A 116 2.44 10.71 -9.77
N TYR A 117 2.34 11.49 -8.70
CA TYR A 117 1.38 12.57 -8.61
C TYR A 117 1.84 13.82 -9.34
N THR A 118 0.98 14.35 -10.21
CA THR A 118 1.27 15.54 -11.02
C THR A 118 1.11 16.85 -10.25
N ASP A 119 0.34 16.84 -9.17
CA ASP A 119 -0.10 18.04 -8.43
C ASP A 119 0.08 17.91 -6.91
N TYR A 120 0.82 16.91 -6.44
CA TYR A 120 1.10 16.73 -5.02
C TYR A 120 1.95 17.87 -4.44
N LYS A 121 1.59 18.28 -3.23
CA LYS A 121 2.33 19.23 -2.40
C LYS A 121 2.35 18.71 -0.97
N LYS A 122 3.48 18.92 -0.29
CA LYS A 122 3.61 18.61 1.14
C LYS A 122 2.57 19.37 1.97
N PRO A 123 2.25 18.90 3.18
CA PRO A 123 1.38 19.62 4.09
C PRO A 123 1.95 21.01 4.40
N VAL A 124 1.09 21.93 4.79
CA VAL A 124 1.49 23.32 5.11
C VAL A 124 0.85 23.72 6.42
N ILE A 125 1.65 24.28 7.34
CA ILE A 125 1.19 24.92 8.58
C ILE A 125 1.19 26.43 8.36
N LYS A 126 0.15 27.13 8.82
CA LYS A 126 0.04 28.59 8.78
C LYS A 126 -0.59 29.14 10.06
N PRO A 127 -0.19 30.35 10.49
CA PRO A 127 -0.95 31.11 11.49
C PRO A 127 -2.39 31.37 11.02
N VAL A 128 -3.34 31.41 11.97
CA VAL A 128 -4.74 31.79 11.73
C VAL A 128 -4.91 33.32 11.62
N SER A 129 -3.99 34.08 12.23
CA SER A 129 -3.91 35.53 12.20
C SER A 129 -2.48 35.99 11.92
N ASP A 130 -2.31 37.23 11.44
CA ASP A 130 -0.98 37.82 11.16
C ASP A 130 -0.06 37.77 12.39
N VAL A 131 -0.65 37.95 13.58
CA VAL A 131 0.04 37.81 14.86
C VAL A 131 -0.73 36.79 15.71
N PRO A 132 -0.13 35.63 16.03
CA PRO A 132 -0.64 34.72 17.04
C PRO A 132 -0.63 35.36 18.42
N VAL A 133 -1.78 35.44 19.07
CA VAL A 133 -1.94 36.06 20.41
C VAL A 133 -2.71 35.12 21.32
N ILE A 134 -2.20 34.91 22.54
CA ILE A 134 -2.83 34.10 23.59
C ILE A 134 -2.85 34.87 24.92
N LYS A 135 -3.80 34.54 25.79
CA LYS A 135 -3.91 35.12 27.13
C LYS A 135 -3.24 34.27 28.21
N GLU A 136 -3.19 32.97 27.97
CA GLU A 136 -2.58 32.01 28.88
C GLU A 136 -1.63 31.11 28.09
N ARG A 137 -0.54 30.70 28.72
CA ARG A 137 0.45 29.81 28.10
C ARG A 137 0.00 28.34 28.17
N LYS A 138 -1.16 28.04 27.58
CA LYS A 138 -1.65 26.67 27.42
C LYS A 138 -1.31 26.16 26.03
N TYR A 139 -0.89 24.90 25.94
CA TYR A 139 -0.61 24.25 24.65
C TYR A 139 -1.79 24.32 23.69
N ALA A 140 -3.01 24.14 24.20
CA ALA A 140 -4.24 24.23 23.40
C ALA A 140 -4.43 25.62 22.78
N ASP A 141 -4.16 26.69 23.54
CA ASP A 141 -4.30 28.07 23.07
C ASP A 141 -3.25 28.38 21.99
N ILE A 142 -2.01 27.90 22.18
CA ILE A 142 -0.95 28.01 21.17
C ILE A 142 -1.36 27.29 19.89
N LEU A 143 -1.79 26.03 19.99
CA LEU A 143 -2.19 25.23 18.82
C LEU A 143 -3.38 25.85 18.08
N ALA A 144 -4.32 26.48 18.80
CA ALA A 144 -5.47 27.17 18.20
C ALA A 144 -5.08 28.37 17.33
N CYS A 145 -3.87 28.92 17.49
CA CYS A 145 -3.34 29.96 16.62
C CYS A 145 -2.87 29.46 15.25
N PHE A 146 -2.84 28.15 15.00
CA PHE A 146 -2.31 27.58 13.77
C PHE A 146 -3.29 26.64 13.10
N LYS A 147 -3.23 26.57 11.77
CA LYS A 147 -3.94 25.60 10.94
C LYS A 147 -2.97 24.86 10.04
N ALA A 148 -3.30 23.62 9.74
CA ALA A 148 -2.54 22.82 8.79
C ALA A 148 -3.45 22.21 7.74
N THR A 149 -3.02 22.30 6.48
CA THR A 149 -3.76 21.78 5.33
C THR A 149 -2.86 20.91 4.48
N ASP A 150 -3.42 19.84 3.93
CA ASP A 150 -2.77 18.90 3.03
C ASP A 150 -3.68 18.61 1.83
N VAL A 151 -3.07 18.35 0.67
CA VAL A 151 -3.82 18.16 -0.57
C VAL A 151 -4.52 16.80 -0.69
N ILE A 152 -4.11 15.81 0.12
CA ILE A 152 -4.71 14.47 0.20
C ILE A 152 -5.59 14.37 1.47
N ASP A 153 -5.08 14.78 2.63
CA ASP A 153 -5.78 14.65 3.91
C ASP A 153 -6.79 15.78 4.20
N GLY A 154 -6.73 16.90 3.49
CA GLY A 154 -7.56 18.07 3.78
C GLY A 154 -7.07 18.84 5.02
N ASP A 155 -7.98 19.14 5.96
CA ASP A 155 -7.62 19.80 7.22
C ASP A 155 -6.98 18.81 8.19
N ILE A 156 -5.71 19.04 8.52
CA ILE A 156 -4.92 18.25 9.46
C ILE A 156 -4.47 19.07 10.68
N SER A 157 -5.16 20.16 10.99
CA SER A 157 -4.82 21.05 12.11
C SER A 157 -4.78 20.33 13.46
N SER A 158 -5.62 19.31 13.64
CA SER A 158 -5.62 18.47 14.85
C SER A 158 -4.36 17.60 15.00
N LYS A 159 -3.56 17.46 13.94
CA LYS A 159 -2.29 16.70 13.93
C LYS A 159 -1.07 17.59 14.18
N ILE A 160 -1.23 18.91 14.35
CA ILE A 160 -0.12 19.82 14.65
C ILE A 160 0.46 19.46 16.03
N ARG A 161 1.79 19.43 16.10
CA ARG A 161 2.56 19.24 17.33
C ARG A 161 3.45 20.45 17.58
N ILE A 162 3.66 20.75 18.86
CA ILE A 162 4.65 21.73 19.28
C ILE A 162 5.94 20.96 19.57
N ASP A 163 6.97 21.21 18.76
CA ASP A 163 8.28 20.58 18.91
C ASP A 163 9.12 21.31 19.96
N SER A 164 9.00 22.65 20.00
CA SER A 164 9.71 23.48 20.98
C SER A 164 8.97 24.79 21.26
N ILE A 165 9.20 25.32 22.46
CA ILE A 165 8.81 26.66 22.89
C ILE A 165 10.03 27.25 23.58
N ASP A 166 10.56 28.37 23.10
CA ASP A 166 11.65 29.08 23.78
C ASP A 166 11.07 30.18 24.67
N THR A 167 11.07 29.95 25.97
CA THR A 167 10.58 30.93 26.97
C THR A 167 11.71 31.62 27.72
N SER A 168 12.96 31.50 27.25
CA SER A 168 14.14 31.97 27.98
C SER A 168 14.21 33.50 28.14
N ARG A 169 13.44 34.25 27.36
CA ARG A 169 13.43 35.72 27.33
C ARG A 169 12.11 36.37 27.79
N ASP A 170 11.18 35.58 28.32
CA ASP A 170 9.82 36.05 28.62
C ASP A 170 9.65 36.59 30.05
N SER A 171 8.80 37.61 30.20
CA SER A 171 8.23 37.98 31.51
C SER A 171 7.02 37.09 31.80
N ILE A 172 6.81 36.72 33.07
CA ILE A 172 5.84 35.68 33.50
C ILE A 172 4.42 35.85 32.91
N ASN A 173 3.98 37.10 32.66
CA ASN A 173 2.62 37.39 32.18
C ASN A 173 2.54 38.01 30.77
N ARG A 174 3.66 38.38 30.14
CA ARG A 174 3.67 39.09 28.84
C ARG A 174 4.97 38.80 28.08
N GLY A 175 4.89 38.62 26.76
CA GLY A 175 6.10 38.42 25.95
C GLY A 175 5.81 37.84 24.58
N VAL A 176 6.81 37.89 23.70
CA VAL A 176 6.79 37.25 22.38
C VAL A 176 7.77 36.10 22.42
N PHE A 177 7.28 34.88 22.21
CA PHE A 177 8.11 33.68 22.32
C PHE A 177 8.14 32.89 21.01
N PRO A 178 9.30 32.36 20.60
CA PRO A 178 9.41 31.47 19.46
C PRO A 178 8.73 30.12 19.74
N VAL A 179 8.09 29.58 18.73
CA VAL A 179 7.57 28.21 18.70
C VAL A 179 8.01 27.51 17.43
N THR A 180 8.38 26.24 17.55
CA THR A 180 8.55 25.34 16.40
C THR A 180 7.44 24.32 16.40
N LEU A 181 6.76 24.20 15.27
CA LEU A 181 5.61 23.32 15.07
C LEU A 181 5.93 22.31 13.98
N SER A 182 5.37 21.10 14.11
CA SER A 182 5.39 20.10 13.05
C SER A 182 4.00 19.53 12.78
N VAL A 183 3.79 19.04 11.57
CA VAL A 183 2.60 18.26 11.19
C VAL A 183 3.01 17.14 10.24
N THR A 184 2.46 15.95 10.43
CA THR A 184 2.69 14.78 9.57
C THR A 184 1.40 14.38 8.88
N ASN A 185 1.42 14.23 7.55
CA ASN A 185 0.26 13.77 6.78
C ASN A 185 0.15 12.23 6.75
N SER A 186 -0.92 11.69 6.16
CA SER A 186 -1.12 10.23 6.05
C SER A 186 -0.09 9.53 5.15
N CYS A 187 0.55 10.29 4.26
CA CYS A 187 1.55 9.80 3.32
C CYS A 187 2.99 9.85 3.87
N GLY A 188 3.16 10.20 5.14
CA GLY A 188 4.45 10.21 5.86
C GLY A 188 5.30 11.46 5.63
N ASP A 189 4.79 12.46 4.92
CA ASP A 189 5.48 13.75 4.76
C ASP A 189 5.28 14.62 6.00
N ILE A 190 6.33 15.36 6.35
CA ILE A 190 6.35 16.27 7.50
C ILE A 190 6.56 17.70 7.00
N ALA A 191 5.82 18.64 7.59
CA ALA A 191 6.06 20.07 7.45
C ALA A 191 6.38 20.68 8.82
N TYR A 192 7.24 21.69 8.79
CA TYR A 192 7.68 22.43 9.97
C TYR A 192 7.34 23.91 9.80
N LEU A 193 7.03 24.58 10.91
CA LEU A 193 6.84 26.02 10.96
C LEU A 193 7.53 26.59 12.20
N GLU A 194 8.45 27.51 11.97
CA GLU A 194 8.95 28.41 13.01
C GLU A 194 8.08 29.66 13.02
N SER A 195 7.57 30.02 14.19
CA SER A 195 6.70 31.18 14.36
C SER A 195 6.93 31.83 15.72
N THR A 196 6.24 32.94 15.97
CA THR A 196 6.24 33.60 17.28
C THR A 196 4.81 33.75 17.78
N VAL A 197 4.62 33.61 19.09
CA VAL A 197 3.33 33.80 19.75
C VAL A 197 3.46 34.87 20.81
N THR A 198 2.50 35.78 20.84
CA THR A 198 2.46 36.87 21.81
C THR A 198 1.55 36.48 22.98
N LEU A 199 2.11 36.42 24.18
CA LEU A 199 1.36 36.34 25.43
C LEU A 199 0.97 37.76 25.86
N VAL A 200 -0.33 37.99 25.99
CA VAL A 200 -0.91 39.22 26.54
C VAL A 200 -1.62 38.92 27.85
N GLU A 201 -1.75 39.95 28.68
CA GLU A 201 -2.50 39.92 29.94
C GLU A 201 -4.02 39.98 29.71
#